data_AF-A0A1G1ZWJ6-F1
#
_entry.id   AF-A0A1G1ZWJ6-F1
#
_cell.length_a   1.000
_cell.length_b   1.000
_cell.length_c   1.000
_cell.angle_alpha   90.00
_cell.angle_beta   90.00
_cell.angle_gamma   90.00
#
_symmetry.space_group_name_H-M   'P 1'
#
loop_
_entity.id
_entity.type
_entity.pdbx_description
1 polymer ?
#
loop_
_entity_poly.entity_id
_entity_poly.type
_entity_poly.pdbx_seq_one_letter_code
_entity_poly.pdbx_strand_id
1 'polypeptide(L)'
;MFNYIALAITTASFITSSTLYTPAIFEAPRFEKESLPTLASQNPATLTIKKPVKYVVRNTHKMWVTAYTSRPEETDSTPFITASGSYVHNGIVATNALPIGTLIRIPEHFGDRIFRVEDRMNARYTNNLDVWFEGLKDARKFGKKYTTIEVL
;
A
#
# COMPACT_ATOMS: atom_id res chain seq x y z
N MET A 1 -69.84 -24.44 46.15
CA MET A 1 -70.36 -23.28 45.38
C MET A 1 -69.26 -22.81 44.43
N PHE A 2 -69.69 -22.42 43.24
CA PHE A 2 -68.96 -22.22 42.01
C PHE A 2 -68.00 -21.01 41.96
N ASN A 3 -66.99 -21.14 41.08
CA ASN A 3 -66.28 -20.11 40.30
C ASN A 3 -65.32 -19.14 41.06
N TYR A 4 -64.24 -18.58 40.50
CA TYR A 4 -63.85 -18.25 39.12
C TYR A 4 -62.32 -18.33 38.95
N ILE A 5 -61.91 -18.71 37.74
CA ILE A 5 -60.57 -18.57 37.16
C ILE A 5 -60.33 -17.08 36.83
N ALA A 6 -59.18 -16.53 37.18
CA ALA A 6 -58.66 -15.32 36.54
C ALA A 6 -57.12 -15.32 36.51
N LEU A 7 -56.62 -15.56 35.30
CA LEU A 7 -55.25 -15.44 34.84
C LEU A 7 -55.00 -13.98 34.40
N ALA A 8 -53.97 -13.31 34.94
CA ALA A 8 -53.37 -12.09 34.37
C ALA A 8 -52.00 -11.88 35.06
N ILE A 9 -50.89 -12.39 34.53
CA ILE A 9 -50.06 -11.87 33.43
C ILE A 9 -49.51 -10.46 33.71
N THR A 10 -48.23 -10.43 34.12
CA THR A 10 -47.18 -9.39 33.95
C THR A 10 -47.47 -7.98 34.46
N THR A 11 -46.54 -7.34 35.19
CA THR A 11 -45.47 -6.56 34.54
C THR A 11 -44.26 -6.43 35.46
N ALA A 12 -43.08 -6.83 34.96
CA ALA A 12 -41.80 -6.47 35.54
C ALA A 12 -41.48 -5.03 35.13
N SER A 13 -41.37 -4.12 36.10
CA SER A 13 -40.95 -2.74 35.89
C SER A 13 -39.44 -2.69 35.70
N PHE A 14 -39.00 -2.69 34.44
CA PHE A 14 -37.61 -2.40 34.09
C PHE A 14 -37.32 -0.91 34.31
N ILE A 15 -36.41 -0.64 35.24
CA ILE A 15 -35.74 0.65 35.37
C ILE A 15 -34.83 0.81 34.16
N THR A 16 -35.15 1.73 33.27
CA THR A 16 -34.14 2.33 32.38
C THR A 16 -34.35 3.83 32.33
N SER A 17 -33.44 4.55 32.99
CA SER A 17 -33.31 5.99 32.90
C SER A 17 -33.09 6.40 31.45
N SER A 18 -34.11 7.00 30.83
CA SER A 18 -33.99 7.67 29.53
C SER A 18 -33.38 9.05 29.75
N THR A 19 -32.06 9.12 29.88
CA THR A 19 -31.33 10.33 29.51
C THR A 19 -31.26 10.33 27.99
N LEU A 20 -32.10 11.14 27.35
CA LEU A 20 -32.03 11.38 25.92
C LEU A 20 -30.65 11.96 25.60
N TYR A 21 -29.83 11.10 25.03
CA TYR A 21 -28.58 11.35 24.37
C TYR A 21 -28.77 12.52 23.41
N THR A 22 -28.25 13.69 23.78
CA THR A 22 -28.11 14.81 22.86
C THR A 22 -27.11 14.36 21.80
N PRO A 23 -27.43 14.31 20.50
CA PRO A 23 -26.37 14.22 19.52
C PRO A 23 -25.61 15.54 19.63
N ALA A 24 -24.37 15.46 20.11
CA ALA A 24 -23.40 16.50 19.83
C ALA A 24 -23.45 16.71 18.32
N ILE A 25 -23.94 17.87 17.89
CA ILE A 25 -23.78 18.33 16.52
C ILE A 25 -22.27 18.35 16.31
N PHE A 26 -21.76 17.35 15.61
CA PHE A 26 -20.41 17.37 15.09
C PHE A 26 -20.42 18.40 13.99
N GLU A 27 -20.24 19.65 14.40
CA GLU A 27 -20.00 20.77 13.51
C GLU A 27 -18.75 20.40 12.74
N ALA A 28 -18.92 20.00 11.48
CA ALA A 28 -17.81 19.70 10.58
C ALA A 28 -16.85 20.90 10.67
N PRO A 29 -15.53 20.68 10.80
CA PRO A 29 -14.59 21.77 10.91
C PRO A 29 -14.84 22.70 9.73
N ARG A 30 -15.32 23.91 10.04
CA ARG A 30 -15.46 24.98 9.08
C ARG A 30 -14.07 25.17 8.51
N PHE A 31 -13.87 24.76 7.26
CA PHE A 31 -12.64 25.01 6.53
C PHE A 31 -12.61 26.52 6.28
N GLU A 32 -12.17 27.24 7.28
CA GLU A 32 -11.83 28.64 7.17
C GLU A 32 -10.78 28.70 6.07
N LYS A 33 -11.09 29.41 4.98
CA LYS A 33 -10.15 29.63 3.90
C LYS A 33 -9.02 30.46 4.47
N GLU A 34 -8.05 29.81 5.07
CA GLU A 34 -6.78 30.42 5.47
C GLU A 34 -6.20 31.03 4.20
N SER A 35 -6.28 32.36 4.15
CA SER A 35 -5.70 33.17 3.10
C SER A 35 -4.22 32.83 3.00
N LEU A 36 -3.81 32.39 1.82
CA LEU A 36 -2.42 32.16 1.41
C LEU A 36 -1.47 33.17 2.09
N PRO A 37 -0.52 32.72 2.94
CA PRO A 37 0.54 33.60 3.38
C PRO A 37 1.35 34.00 2.14
N THR A 38 1.33 35.30 1.85
CA THR A 38 2.18 35.92 0.84
C THR A 38 3.62 35.89 1.34
N LEU A 39 4.34 34.78 1.12
CA LEU A 39 5.79 34.76 1.23
C LEU A 39 6.40 35.08 -0.12
N ALA A 40 6.63 36.37 -0.34
CA ALA A 40 7.75 36.79 -1.15
C ALA A 40 9.06 36.22 -0.57
N SER A 41 9.98 35.83 -1.45
CA SER A 41 11.38 35.47 -1.17
C SER A 41 11.66 34.09 -0.57
N GLN A 42 11.55 33.05 -1.40
CA GLN A 42 12.52 31.95 -1.41
C GLN A 42 13.05 31.84 -2.85
N ASN A 43 14.36 32.04 -3.03
CA ASN A 43 15.08 32.07 -4.30
C ASN A 43 14.66 30.96 -5.28
N PRO A 44 14.58 31.21 -6.61
CA PRO A 44 14.49 30.16 -7.64
C PRO A 44 15.85 29.46 -7.85
N ALA A 45 16.55 29.13 -6.77
CA ALA A 45 17.84 28.47 -6.81
C ALA A 45 17.66 26.95 -6.85
N THR A 46 17.78 26.43 -8.07
CA THR A 46 18.25 25.08 -8.39
C THR A 46 17.23 23.94 -8.22
N LEU A 47 16.29 23.86 -9.16
CA LEU A 47 15.90 22.56 -9.71
C LEU A 47 17.17 21.94 -10.32
N THR A 48 17.94 21.23 -9.50
CA THR A 48 19.10 20.47 -9.94
C THR A 48 18.58 19.43 -10.92
N ILE A 49 18.71 19.68 -12.22
CA ILE A 49 18.55 18.65 -13.23
C ILE A 49 19.62 17.62 -12.92
N LYS A 50 19.23 16.54 -12.20
CA LYS A 50 20.08 15.37 -11.98
C LYS A 50 20.54 14.92 -13.36
N LYS A 51 21.83 15.15 -13.65
CA LYS A 51 22.51 14.61 -14.84
C LYS A 51 22.08 13.16 -15.02
N PRO A 52 21.71 12.70 -16.24
CA PRO A 52 21.24 11.34 -16.42
C PRO A 52 22.32 10.39 -15.93
N VAL A 53 22.04 9.69 -14.84
CA VAL A 53 22.95 8.69 -14.29
C VAL A 53 23.00 7.57 -15.32
N LYS A 54 24.15 7.39 -15.96
CA LYS A 54 24.37 6.29 -16.90
C LYS A 54 24.67 5.04 -16.08
N TYR A 55 23.69 4.17 -15.93
CA TYR A 55 23.90 2.89 -15.25
C TYR A 55 24.55 1.88 -16.19
N VAL A 56 25.51 1.13 -15.65
CA VAL A 56 26.23 0.05 -16.35
C VAL A 56 25.65 -1.27 -15.88
N VAL A 57 25.31 -2.15 -16.81
CA VAL A 57 24.83 -3.49 -16.46
C VAL A 57 26.00 -4.29 -15.91
N ARG A 58 25.90 -4.72 -14.65
CA ARG A 58 26.90 -5.55 -13.96
C ARG A 58 26.67 -7.03 -14.18
N ASN A 59 25.41 -7.45 -14.15
CA ASN A 59 25.06 -8.87 -14.28
C ASN A 59 23.65 -9.04 -14.86
N THR A 60 23.37 -10.20 -15.43
CA THR A 60 22.05 -10.55 -15.97
C THR A 60 21.57 -11.88 -15.40
N HIS A 61 20.26 -11.96 -15.11
CA HIS A 61 19.63 -13.17 -14.59
C HIS A 61 18.34 -13.47 -15.33
N LYS A 62 18.06 -14.75 -15.64
CA LYS A 62 16.76 -15.19 -16.13
C LYS A 62 15.94 -15.73 -14.98
N MET A 63 14.75 -15.16 -14.78
CA MET A 63 13.88 -15.55 -13.67
C MET A 63 12.41 -15.29 -13.97
N TRP A 64 11.55 -15.85 -13.13
CA TRP A 64 10.13 -15.57 -13.19
C TRP A 64 9.84 -14.20 -12.57
N VAL A 65 9.27 -13.32 -13.37
CA VAL A 65 8.79 -12.01 -12.96
C VAL A 65 7.26 -12.05 -12.88
N THR A 66 6.74 -11.72 -11.71
CA THR A 66 5.31 -11.63 -11.40
C THR A 66 4.97 -10.22 -10.90
N ALA A 67 3.69 -9.98 -10.63
CA ALA A 67 3.19 -8.71 -10.14
C ALA A 67 2.36 -8.94 -8.89
N TYR A 68 2.51 -8.06 -7.90
CA TYR A 68 1.73 -8.06 -6.67
C TYR A 68 1.19 -6.67 -6.34
N THR A 69 0.21 -6.61 -5.47
CA THR A 69 -0.37 -5.36 -4.96
C THR A 69 -0.35 -5.32 -3.44
N SER A 70 -0.44 -4.14 -2.83
CA SER A 70 -0.50 -3.99 -1.36
C SER A 70 -1.86 -4.36 -0.74
N ARG A 71 -2.50 -5.42 -1.26
CA ARG A 71 -3.72 -5.94 -0.66
C ARG A 71 -3.38 -6.67 0.64
N PRO A 72 -4.15 -6.48 1.72
CA PRO A 72 -3.96 -7.25 2.95
C PRO A 72 -4.04 -8.77 2.75
N GLU A 73 -4.71 -9.22 1.69
CA GLU A 73 -4.81 -10.63 1.30
C GLU A 73 -3.51 -11.18 0.67
N GLU A 74 -2.62 -10.29 0.24
CA GLU A 74 -1.34 -10.58 -0.43
C GLU A 74 -0.12 -10.21 0.45
N THR A 75 -0.35 -9.62 1.63
CA THR A 75 0.67 -9.06 2.53
C THR A 75 0.36 -9.43 3.99
N ASP A 76 1.30 -9.22 4.90
CA ASP A 76 1.09 -9.48 6.33
C ASP A 76 0.33 -8.31 7.01
N SER A 77 0.39 -8.21 8.34
CA SER A 77 -0.28 -7.16 9.11
C SER A 77 0.15 -5.72 8.77
N THR A 78 1.16 -5.52 7.90
CA THR A 78 1.68 -4.20 7.49
C THR A 78 1.77 -4.07 5.95
N PRO A 79 0.64 -3.99 5.22
CA PRO A 79 0.57 -4.06 3.75
C PRO A 79 1.37 -3.00 2.98
N PHE A 80 1.76 -1.92 3.65
CA PHE A 80 2.42 -0.77 3.04
C PHE A 80 3.87 -0.60 3.49
N ILE A 81 4.40 -1.46 4.36
CA ILE A 81 5.79 -1.40 4.85
C ILE A 81 6.59 -2.52 4.18
N THR A 82 7.65 -2.17 3.45
CA THR A 82 8.53 -3.16 2.81
C THR A 82 9.53 -3.76 3.79
N ALA A 83 10.20 -4.87 3.42
CA ALA A 83 11.28 -5.45 4.22
C ALA A 83 12.47 -4.49 4.48
N SER A 84 12.63 -3.43 3.67
CA SER A 84 13.60 -2.35 3.92
C SER A 84 13.14 -1.32 4.95
N GLY A 85 11.87 -1.38 5.39
CA GLY A 85 11.23 -0.42 6.29
C GLY A 85 10.67 0.82 5.58
N SER A 86 10.66 0.86 4.25
CA SER A 86 10.10 1.96 3.45
C SER A 86 8.59 1.78 3.20
N TYR A 87 7.91 2.87 2.89
CA TYR A 87 6.54 2.80 2.36
C TYR A 87 6.57 2.33 0.90
N VAL A 88 5.59 1.51 0.51
CA VAL A 88 5.44 1.07 -0.87
C VAL A 88 5.30 2.25 -1.84
N HIS A 89 6.02 2.20 -2.95
CA HIS A 89 5.96 3.19 -4.01
C HIS A 89 6.29 2.57 -5.36
N ASN A 90 5.97 3.31 -6.44
CA ASN A 90 6.32 2.89 -7.79
C ASN A 90 7.83 2.67 -7.93
N GLY A 91 8.22 1.54 -8.51
CA GLY A 91 9.63 1.18 -8.70
C GLY A 91 10.18 0.21 -7.65
N ILE A 92 9.36 -0.26 -6.71
CA ILE A 92 9.75 -1.31 -5.77
C ILE A 92 9.59 -2.70 -6.39
N VAL A 93 10.54 -3.57 -6.08
CA VAL A 93 10.46 -5.01 -6.38
C VAL A 93 10.77 -5.84 -5.13
N ALA A 94 10.13 -7.01 -5.04
CA ALA A 94 10.37 -8.02 -4.03
C ALA A 94 11.17 -9.19 -4.63
N THR A 95 12.27 -9.58 -3.99
CA THR A 95 13.00 -10.80 -4.36
C THR A 95 13.90 -11.32 -3.24
N ASN A 96 14.08 -12.63 -3.20
CA ASN A 96 15.06 -13.28 -2.32
C ASN A 96 16.40 -13.53 -3.02
N ALA A 97 16.45 -13.40 -4.35
CA ALA A 97 17.64 -13.70 -5.15
C ALA A 97 18.72 -12.61 -5.08
N LEU A 98 18.32 -11.38 -4.75
CA LEU A 98 19.19 -10.20 -4.72
C LEU A 98 19.18 -9.52 -3.34
N PRO A 99 20.26 -8.81 -2.96
CA PRO A 99 20.27 -7.99 -1.75
C PRO A 99 19.26 -6.83 -1.82
N ILE A 100 18.73 -6.42 -0.67
CA ILE A 100 17.96 -5.17 -0.55
C ILE A 100 18.84 -3.98 -0.98
N GLY A 101 18.25 -3.03 -1.69
CA GLY A 101 18.89 -1.84 -2.25
C GLY A 101 19.44 -2.03 -3.67
N THR A 102 19.45 -3.26 -4.19
CA THR A 102 19.92 -3.56 -5.55
C THR A 102 19.05 -2.84 -6.58
N LEU A 103 19.69 -2.18 -7.55
CA LEU A 103 19.02 -1.55 -8.67
C LEU A 103 18.97 -2.51 -9.86
N ILE A 104 17.80 -2.64 -10.46
CA ILE A 104 17.59 -3.53 -11.60
C ILE A 104 16.79 -2.87 -12.72
N ARG A 105 16.85 -3.48 -13.91
CA ARG A 105 15.95 -3.20 -15.04
C ARG A 105 15.35 -4.49 -15.57
N ILE A 106 14.22 -4.33 -16.24
CA ILE A 106 13.51 -5.41 -16.93
C ILE A 106 13.19 -4.90 -18.35
N PRO A 107 14.19 -4.88 -19.25
CA PRO A 107 14.10 -4.13 -20.51
C PRO A 107 12.94 -4.56 -21.41
N GLU A 108 12.67 -5.86 -21.49
CA GLU A 108 11.61 -6.44 -22.34
C GLU A 108 10.20 -5.98 -21.97
N HIS A 109 9.98 -5.51 -20.74
CA HIS A 109 8.64 -5.17 -20.25
C HIS A 109 8.51 -3.73 -19.74
N PHE A 110 9.60 -3.13 -19.29
CA PHE A 110 9.59 -1.79 -18.68
C PHE A 110 10.66 -0.85 -19.28
N GLY A 111 11.38 -1.28 -20.31
CA GLY A 111 12.41 -0.48 -20.98
C GLY A 111 13.50 -0.03 -20.02
N ASP A 112 13.80 1.26 -20.02
CA ASP A 112 14.85 1.87 -19.19
C ASP A 112 14.44 2.15 -17.74
N ARG A 113 13.20 1.79 -17.34
CA ARG A 113 12.74 1.99 -15.97
C ARG A 113 13.60 1.19 -15.01
N ILE A 114 14.02 1.87 -13.94
CA ILE A 114 14.84 1.30 -12.88
C ILE A 114 13.95 0.95 -11.71
N PHE A 115 14.17 -0.24 -11.18
CA PHE A 115 13.52 -0.74 -9.98
C PHE A 115 14.56 -0.94 -8.88
N ARG A 116 14.10 -0.88 -7.64
CA ARG A 116 14.92 -1.10 -6.45
C ARG A 116 14.34 -2.26 -5.65
N VAL A 117 15.21 -3.18 -5.27
CA VAL A 117 14.85 -4.28 -4.36
C VAL A 117 14.64 -3.69 -2.97
N GLU A 118 13.41 -3.59 -2.52
CA GLU A 118 13.08 -3.08 -1.19
C GLU A 118 12.33 -4.08 -0.34
N ASP A 119 11.83 -5.16 -0.96
CA ASP A 119 10.99 -6.13 -0.28
C ASP A 119 11.45 -7.57 -0.49
N ARG A 120 10.89 -8.49 0.31
CA ARG A 120 11.23 -9.92 0.31
C ARG A 120 10.02 -10.77 -0.01
N MET A 121 10.29 -11.93 -0.60
CA MET A 121 9.26 -12.92 -0.89
C MET A 121 9.27 -14.00 0.19
N ASN A 122 8.21 -14.79 0.27
CA ASN A 122 8.23 -16.00 1.09
C ASN A 122 9.45 -16.89 0.76
N ALA A 123 10.10 -17.47 1.78
CA ALA A 123 11.36 -18.20 1.65
C ALA A 123 11.36 -19.35 0.63
N ARG A 124 10.19 -19.91 0.29
CA ARG A 124 10.06 -20.94 -0.76
C ARG A 124 10.42 -20.45 -2.17
N TYR A 125 10.42 -19.14 -2.39
CA TYR A 125 10.75 -18.54 -3.68
C TYR A 125 12.21 -18.09 -3.69
N THR A 126 13.01 -18.71 -4.54
CA THR A 126 14.46 -18.48 -4.63
C THR A 126 14.90 -17.82 -5.93
N ASN A 127 14.16 -18.02 -7.03
CA ASN A 127 14.45 -17.43 -8.34
C ASN A 127 13.21 -16.75 -8.93
N ASN A 128 12.58 -15.91 -8.12
CA ASN A 128 11.39 -15.14 -8.46
C ASN A 128 11.58 -13.68 -8.12
N LEU A 129 10.91 -12.83 -8.89
CA LEU A 129 10.88 -11.40 -8.69
C LEU A 129 9.44 -10.93 -8.82
N ASP A 130 8.98 -10.14 -7.85
CA ASP A 130 7.64 -9.58 -7.83
C ASP A 130 7.72 -8.06 -7.97
N VAL A 131 7.11 -7.53 -9.03
CA VAL A 131 7.02 -6.08 -9.27
C VAL A 131 5.78 -5.55 -8.60
N TRP A 132 5.92 -4.47 -7.81
CA TRP A 132 4.80 -3.84 -7.16
C TRP A 132 3.96 -3.00 -8.13
N PHE A 133 2.64 -3.09 -8.03
CA PHE A 133 1.68 -2.27 -8.77
C PHE A 133 0.65 -1.64 -7.82
N GLU A 134 0.23 -0.42 -8.13
CA GLU A 134 -0.86 0.28 -7.43
C GLU A 134 -2.22 -0.42 -7.63
N GLY A 135 -2.48 -0.90 -8.84
CA GLY A 135 -3.76 -1.44 -9.26
C GLY A 135 -3.75 -2.93 -9.59
N LEU A 136 -4.71 -3.68 -9.03
CA LEU A 136 -4.88 -5.11 -9.36
C LEU A 136 -5.11 -5.36 -10.85
N LYS A 137 -5.82 -4.45 -11.53
CA LYS A 137 -6.10 -4.59 -12.97
C LYS A 137 -4.79 -4.61 -13.77
N ASP A 138 -3.85 -3.75 -13.41
CA ASP A 138 -2.55 -3.65 -14.09
C ASP A 138 -1.66 -4.85 -13.75
N ALA A 139 -1.64 -5.27 -12.48
CA ALA A 139 -0.93 -6.48 -12.05
C ALA A 139 -1.42 -7.74 -12.80
N ARG A 140 -2.75 -7.90 -12.93
CA ARG A 140 -3.35 -9.02 -13.69
C ARG A 140 -3.05 -8.95 -15.17
N LYS A 141 -3.04 -7.74 -15.76
CA LYS A 141 -2.68 -7.54 -17.17
C LYS A 141 -1.22 -7.89 -17.44
N PHE A 142 -0.33 -7.58 -16.50
CA PHE A 142 1.08 -7.96 -16.59
C PHE A 142 1.25 -9.49 -16.54
N GLY A 143 0.66 -10.14 -15.53
CA GLY A 143 0.70 -11.59 -15.37
C GLY A 143 2.10 -12.13 -15.02
N LYS A 144 2.33 -13.41 -15.31
CA LYS A 144 3.62 -14.08 -15.06
C LYS A 144 4.46 -14.13 -16.32
N LYS A 145 5.71 -13.69 -16.24
CA LYS A 145 6.67 -13.63 -17.36
C LYS A 145 7.97 -14.32 -16.98
N TYR A 146 8.60 -14.98 -17.94
CA TYR A 146 9.96 -15.49 -17.78
C TYR A 146 10.87 -14.64 -18.67
N THR A 147 11.66 -13.78 -18.05
CA THR A 147 12.43 -12.74 -18.76
C THR A 147 13.80 -12.55 -18.13
N THR A 148 14.63 -11.75 -18.80
CA THR A 148 15.95 -11.38 -18.33
C THR A 148 15.86 -10.09 -17.53
N ILE A 149 16.42 -10.10 -16.32
CA ILE A 149 16.65 -8.90 -15.52
C ILE A 149 18.12 -8.48 -15.63
N GLU A 150 18.35 -7.18 -15.59
CA GLU A 150 19.67 -6.57 -15.58
C GLU A 150 19.93 -5.94 -14.22
N VAL A 151 21.05 -6.27 -13.58
CA VAL A 151 21.51 -5.66 -12.34
C VAL A 151 22.49 -4.52 -12.67
N LEU A 152 22.32 -3.37 -12.03
CA LEU A 152 23.08 -2.13 -12.26
C LEU A 152 24.18 -1.88 -11.21
#